data_AF-A0A0D0GSJ6-F1
#
_entry.id   AF-A0A0D0GSJ6-F1
#
_cell.length_a   1.000
_cell.length_b   1.000
_cell.length_c   1.000
_cell.angle_alpha   90.00
_cell.angle_beta   90.00
_cell.angle_gamma   90.00
#
_symmetry.space_group_name_H-M   'P 1'
#
loop_
_entity.id
_entity.type
_entity.pdbx_description
1 polymer ?
#
loop_
_entity_poly.entity_id
_entity_poly.type
_entity_poly.pdbx_seq_one_letter_code
_entity_poly.pdbx_strand_id
1 'polypeptide(L)'
;MNLNASTIIISLIIILAIPYLINVIRKVQNHSIPFIKALNPFYTKEMNEAAQLKQSLSPIVKEIETQDMAKFIKHWTSKFENGSFSEQDVIGLNAKIEEGRQDQVNGILALHPDAARQFQQFNEKLKEEAVPVGNEAEVLA
;
A
#
# COMPACT_ATOMS: atom_id res chain seq x y z
N MET A 1 3.64 -63.44 7.44
CA MET A 1 2.76 -62.28 7.14
C MET A 1 3.39 -61.56 5.94
N ASN A 2 2.77 -61.60 4.75
CA ASN A 2 3.26 -60.84 3.59
C ASN A 2 2.83 -59.39 3.75
N LEU A 3 3.77 -58.52 4.12
CA LEU A 3 3.53 -57.07 4.12
C LEU A 3 3.50 -56.59 2.68
N ASN A 4 2.31 -56.25 2.19
CA ASN A 4 2.17 -55.61 0.89
C ASN A 4 2.86 -54.25 0.91
N ALA A 5 3.47 -53.84 -0.21
CA ALA A 5 4.14 -52.55 -0.33
C ALA A 5 3.21 -51.37 0.04
N SER A 6 1.92 -51.49 -0.27
CA SER A 6 0.90 -50.52 0.15
C SER A 6 0.78 -50.41 1.68
N THR A 7 0.80 -51.54 2.40
CA THR A 7 0.74 -51.56 3.86
C THR A 7 1.97 -50.90 4.49
N ILE A 8 3.15 -51.09 3.89
CA ILE A 8 4.41 -50.46 4.32
C ILE A 8 4.35 -48.94 4.12
N ILE A 9 3.92 -48.48 2.94
CA ILE A 9 3.79 -47.05 2.62
C ILE A 9 2.77 -46.36 3.54
N ILE A 10 1.60 -46.98 3.74
CA ILE A 10 0.58 -46.44 4.64
C ILE A 10 1.12 -46.33 6.07
N SER A 11 1.84 -47.36 6.53
CA SER A 11 2.43 -47.35 7.87
C SER A 11 3.47 -46.23 8.03
N LEU A 12 4.32 -46.01 7.03
CA LEU A 12 5.29 -44.91 7.02
C LEU A 12 4.63 -43.54 7.06
N ILE A 13 3.57 -43.34 6.28
CA ILE A 13 2.81 -42.08 6.28
C ILE A 13 2.20 -41.83 7.66
N ILE A 14 1.59 -42.84 8.28
CA ILE A 14 0.98 -42.73 9.61
C ILE A 14 2.03 -42.36 10.67
N ILE A 15 3.19 -43.03 10.63
CA ILE A 15 4.31 -42.78 11.55
C ILE A 15 4.83 -41.34 11.42
N LEU A 16 4.81 -40.74 10.22
CA LEU A 16 5.24 -39.36 10.01
C LEU A 16 4.12 -38.34 10.30
N ALA A 17 2.88 -38.67 9.96
CA ALA A 17 1.74 -37.76 10.07
C ALA A 17 1.28 -37.56 11.52
N ILE A 18 1.26 -38.62 12.34
CA ILE A 18 0.78 -38.53 13.74
C ILE A 18 1.66 -37.58 14.58
N PRO A 19 3.01 -37.71 14.63
CA PRO A 19 3.85 -36.80 15.40
C PRO A 19 3.75 -35.36 14.93
N TYR A 20 3.64 -35.16 13.61
CA TYR A 20 3.46 -33.85 13.02
C TYR A 20 2.11 -33.23 13.44
N LEU A 21 1.01 -33.98 13.37
CA LEU A 21 -0.31 -33.51 13.83
C LEU A 21 -0.32 -33.20 15.32
N ILE A 22 0.37 -33.99 16.15
CA ILE A 22 0.53 -33.69 17.59
C ILE A 22 1.25 -32.35 17.78
N ASN A 23 2.30 -32.08 17.00
CA ASN A 23 3.02 -30.80 17.04
C ASN A 23 2.11 -29.63 16.62
N VAL A 24 1.34 -29.79 15.54
CA VAL A 24 0.34 -28.81 15.09
C VAL A 24 -0.68 -28.52 16.20
N ILE A 25 -1.24 -29.55 16.83
CA ILE A 25 -2.23 -29.41 17.92
C ILE A 25 -1.60 -28.66 19.11
N ARG A 26 -0.37 -29.01 19.50
CA ARG A 26 0.36 -28.28 20.55
C ARG A 26 0.58 -26.81 20.19
N LYS A 27 0.90 -26.49 18.93
CA LYS A 27 1.01 -25.10 18.47
C LYS A 27 -0.32 -24.36 18.61
N VAL A 28 -1.43 -24.98 18.21
CA VAL A 28 -2.78 -24.39 18.32
C VAL A 28 -3.15 -24.13 19.78
N GLN A 29 -2.98 -25.12 20.65
CA GLN A 29 -3.38 -25.03 22.06
C GLN A 29 -2.51 -24.05 22.85
N ASN A 30 -1.18 -24.09 22.67
CA ASN A 30 -0.27 -23.30 23.50
C ASN A 30 -0.13 -21.85 23.03
N HIS A 31 -0.37 -21.57 21.74
CA HIS A 31 -0.08 -20.26 21.14
C HIS A 31 -1.31 -19.60 20.52
N SER A 32 -2.50 -20.19 20.69
CA SER A 32 -3.77 -19.71 20.09
C SER A 32 -3.63 -19.45 18.58
N ILE A 33 -2.83 -20.28 17.89
CA ILE A 33 -2.62 -20.18 16.44
C ILE A 33 -3.81 -20.87 15.76
N PRO A 34 -4.45 -20.25 14.77
CA PRO A 34 -5.49 -20.91 13.97
C PRO A 34 -4.97 -22.19 13.33
N PHE A 35 -5.74 -23.28 13.38
CA PHE A 35 -5.33 -24.61 12.91
C PHE A 35 -4.72 -24.61 11.50
N ILE A 36 -5.37 -23.90 10.57
CA ILE A 36 -4.91 -23.79 9.17
C ILE A 36 -3.50 -23.17 9.08
N LYS A 37 -3.20 -22.17 9.91
CA LYS A 37 -1.87 -21.55 9.95
C LYS A 37 -0.86 -22.43 10.70
N ALA A 38 -1.29 -23.15 11.72
CA ALA A 38 -0.45 -24.08 12.48
C ALA A 38 0.03 -25.28 11.65
N LEU A 39 -0.69 -25.66 10.59
CA LEU A 39 -0.23 -26.65 9.60
C LEU A 39 1.03 -26.17 8.87
N ASN A 40 1.27 -24.87 8.72
CA ASN A 40 2.55 -24.45 8.17
C ASN A 40 3.67 -24.69 9.21
N PRO A 41 4.65 -25.57 8.93
CA PRO A 41 5.70 -25.88 9.88
C PRO A 41 6.53 -24.65 10.26
N PHE A 42 6.65 -23.68 9.35
CA PHE A 42 7.40 -22.43 9.53
C PHE A 42 6.59 -21.32 10.20
N TYR A 43 5.29 -21.50 10.45
CA TYR A 43 4.51 -20.50 11.14
C TYR A 43 4.84 -20.53 12.64
N THR A 44 5.33 -19.39 13.14
CA THR A 44 5.79 -19.22 14.53
C THR A 44 4.77 -18.46 15.37
N LYS A 45 5.00 -18.45 16.69
CA LYS A 45 4.21 -17.66 17.64
C LYS A 45 4.28 -16.16 17.31
N GLU A 46 5.48 -15.64 17.06
CA GLU A 46 5.70 -14.22 16.74
C GLU A 46 4.95 -13.78 15.49
N MET A 47 4.87 -14.66 14.47
CA MET A 47 4.06 -14.40 13.28
C MET A 47 2.57 -14.32 13.57
N ASN A 48 2.08 -15.07 14.56
CA ASN A 48 0.67 -15.00 14.99
C ASN A 48 0.39 -13.71 15.75
N GLU A 49 1.26 -13.35 16.69
CA GLU A 49 1.18 -12.11 17.46
C GLU A 49 1.25 -10.88 16.54
N ALA A 50 2.17 -10.87 15.58
CA ALA A 50 2.27 -9.81 14.59
C ALA A 50 1.02 -9.73 13.70
N ALA A 51 0.43 -10.86 13.32
CA ALA A 51 -0.81 -10.88 12.54
C ALA A 51 -2.00 -10.34 13.34
N GLN A 52 -2.10 -10.71 14.63
CA GLN A 52 -3.14 -10.19 15.53
C GLN A 52 -2.97 -8.69 15.77
N LEU A 53 -1.74 -8.23 16.02
CA LEU A 53 -1.43 -6.82 16.19
C LEU A 53 -1.74 -6.02 14.93
N LYS A 54 -1.36 -6.53 13.75
CA LYS A 54 -1.72 -5.93 12.46
C LYS A 54 -3.23 -5.85 12.30
N GLN A 55 -3.96 -6.90 12.68
CA GLN A 55 -5.41 -6.92 12.59
C GLN A 55 -6.06 -5.92 13.55
N SER A 56 -5.55 -5.77 14.78
CA SER A 56 -6.08 -4.79 15.74
C SER A 56 -5.72 -3.35 15.38
N LEU A 57 -4.55 -3.12 14.77
CA LEU A 57 -4.12 -1.80 14.32
C LEU A 57 -4.75 -1.40 12.99
N SER A 58 -5.17 -2.35 12.15
CA SER A 58 -5.72 -2.07 10.83
C SER A 58 -6.90 -1.08 10.82
N PRO A 59 -7.89 -1.18 11.73
CA PRO A 59 -8.95 -0.18 11.83
C PRO A 59 -8.43 1.22 12.17
N ILE A 60 -7.44 1.32 13.06
CA ILE A 60 -6.85 2.59 13.49
C ILE A 60 -6.08 3.22 12.33
N VAL A 61 -5.23 2.45 11.66
CA VAL A 61 -4.47 2.91 10.50
C VAL A 61 -5.42 3.38 9.39
N LYS A 62 -6.47 2.60 9.11
CA LYS A 62 -7.47 2.96 8.11
C LYS A 62 -8.22 4.25 8.47
N GLU A 63 -8.54 4.45 9.75
CA GLU A 63 -9.19 5.69 10.21
C GLU A 63 -8.26 6.89 10.04
N ILE A 64 -6.98 6.76 10.42
CA ILE A 64 -5.98 7.82 10.23
C ILE A 64 -5.83 8.16 8.74
N GLU A 65 -5.66 7.15 7.89
CA GLU A 65 -5.57 7.33 6.43
C GLU A 65 -6.83 7.99 5.85
N THR A 66 -8.01 7.60 6.33
CA THR A 66 -9.29 8.18 5.91
C THR A 66 -9.42 9.64 6.36
N GLN A 67 -9.02 9.94 7.59
CA GLN A 67 -9.06 11.30 8.13
C GLN A 67 -8.07 12.22 7.39
N ASP A 68 -6.87 11.73 7.10
CA ASP A 68 -5.88 12.48 6.35
C ASP A 68 -6.31 12.70 4.90
N MET A 69 -6.91 11.69 4.26
CA MET A 69 -7.54 11.85 2.94
C MET A 69 -8.67 12.88 2.98
N ALA A 70 -9.55 12.83 3.99
CA ALA A 70 -10.65 13.78 4.12
C ALA A 70 -10.13 15.22 4.31
N LYS A 71 -9.07 15.42 5.09
CA LYS A 71 -8.41 16.73 5.24
C LYS A 71 -7.82 17.19 3.91
N PHE A 72 -7.14 16.31 3.19
CA PHE A 72 -6.58 16.60 1.87
C PHE A 72 -7.67 17.06 0.89
N ILE A 73 -8.74 16.27 0.76
CA ILE A 73 -9.87 16.58 -0.13
C ILE A 73 -10.51 17.90 0.26
N LYS A 74 -10.79 18.12 1.55
CA LYS A 74 -11.43 19.34 2.04
C LYS A 74 -10.58 20.58 1.79
N HIS A 75 -9.27 20.50 2.06
CA HIS A 75 -8.35 21.62 1.87
C HIS A 75 -8.33 22.09 0.42
N TRP A 76 -8.13 21.14 -0.50
CA TRP A 76 -8.00 21.44 -1.92
C TRP A 76 -9.33 21.78 -2.58
N THR A 77 -10.41 21.09 -2.23
CA THR A 77 -11.77 21.45 -2.67
C THR A 77 -12.11 22.89 -2.28
N SER A 78 -11.80 23.28 -1.03
CA SER A 78 -11.99 24.66 -0.59
C SER A 78 -11.17 25.67 -1.40
N LYS A 79 -9.93 25.32 -1.79
CA LYS A 79 -9.13 26.20 -2.65
C LYS A 79 -9.72 26.35 -4.05
N PHE A 80 -10.22 25.26 -4.63
CA PHE A 80 -10.83 25.26 -5.95
C PHE A 80 -12.15 26.04 -5.98
N GLU A 81 -13.03 25.81 -5.01
CA GLU A 81 -14.34 26.47 -4.92
C GLU A 81 -14.22 27.97 -4.63
N ASN A 82 -13.23 28.37 -3.82
CA ASN A 82 -12.99 29.78 -3.49
C ASN A 82 -12.12 30.51 -4.53
N GLY A 83 -11.67 29.83 -5.60
CA GLY A 83 -10.81 30.42 -6.63
C GLY A 83 -9.44 30.89 -6.11
N SER A 84 -8.95 30.33 -5.00
CA SER A 84 -7.65 30.68 -4.40
C SER A 84 -6.51 29.75 -4.85
N PHE A 85 -6.73 29.00 -5.93
CA PHE A 85 -5.76 28.09 -6.51
C PHE A 85 -4.67 28.86 -7.29
N SER A 86 -3.40 28.56 -7.00
CA SER A 86 -2.24 29.33 -7.48
C SER A 86 -1.13 28.46 -8.09
N GLU A 87 -0.15 29.07 -8.75
CA GLU A 87 1.03 28.36 -9.28
C GLU A 87 1.83 27.64 -8.18
N GLN A 88 1.93 28.23 -6.99
CA GLN A 88 2.62 27.62 -5.85
C GLN A 88 1.91 26.35 -5.35
N ASP A 89 0.58 26.31 -5.51
CA ASP A 89 -0.21 25.14 -5.20
C ASP A 89 -0.01 23.99 -6.19
N VAL A 90 0.25 24.31 -7.46
CA VAL A 90 0.60 23.32 -8.49
C VAL A 90 1.95 22.67 -8.18
N ILE A 91 2.93 23.46 -7.74
CA ILE A 91 4.21 22.93 -7.25
C ILE A 91 3.98 21.99 -6.05
N GLY A 92 3.12 22.39 -5.09
CA GLY A 92 2.76 21.56 -3.95
C GLY A 92 2.08 20.24 -4.34
N LEU A 93 1.17 20.28 -5.32
CA LEU A 93 0.52 19.09 -5.86
C LEU A 93 1.49 18.21 -6.66
N ASN A 94 2.39 18.79 -7.45
CA ASN A 94 3.44 18.06 -8.15
C ASN A 94 4.40 17.37 -7.18
N ALA A 95 4.79 18.01 -6.07
CA ALA A 95 5.58 17.37 -5.02
C ALA A 95 4.85 16.17 -4.40
N LYS A 96 3.52 16.26 -4.23
CA LYS A 96 2.70 15.12 -3.77
C LYS A 96 2.64 13.98 -4.80
N ILE A 97 2.66 14.30 -6.09
CA ILE A 97 2.77 13.30 -7.16
C ILE A 97 4.14 12.60 -7.07
N GLU A 98 5.23 13.33 -6.88
CA GLU A 98 6.58 12.78 -6.70
C GLU A 98 6.72 11.91 -5.45
N GLU A 99 6.01 12.24 -4.36
CA GLU A 99 5.88 11.41 -3.16
C GLU A 99 5.05 10.11 -3.40
N GLY A 100 4.54 9.88 -4.61
CA GLY A 100 3.77 8.69 -4.97
C GLY A 100 2.26 8.81 -4.72
N ARG A 101 1.72 10.00 -4.45
CA ARG A 101 0.27 10.24 -4.21
C ARG A 101 -0.49 10.65 -5.46
N GLN A 102 -0.05 10.21 -6.64
CA GLN A 102 -0.62 10.60 -7.93
C GLN A 102 -2.13 10.31 -8.02
N ASP A 103 -2.59 9.16 -7.54
CA ASP A 103 -4.01 8.80 -7.58
C ASP A 103 -4.89 9.74 -6.75
N GLN A 104 -4.36 10.25 -5.64
CA GLN A 104 -5.07 11.20 -4.76
C GLN A 104 -5.24 12.56 -5.45
N VAL A 105 -4.17 13.02 -6.12
CA VAL A 105 -4.15 14.26 -6.89
C VAL A 105 -5.03 14.15 -8.13
N ASN A 106 -4.96 13.04 -8.87
CA ASN A 106 -5.82 12.80 -10.02
C ASN A 106 -7.29 12.71 -9.62
N GLY A 107 -7.59 12.02 -8.52
CA GLY A 107 -8.95 11.87 -8.02
C GLY A 107 -9.58 13.22 -7.68
N ILE A 108 -8.82 14.11 -7.02
CA ILE A 108 -9.36 15.42 -6.66
C ILE A 108 -9.49 16.37 -7.86
N LEU A 109 -8.55 16.33 -8.81
CA LEU A 109 -8.65 17.10 -10.05
C LEU A 109 -9.81 16.61 -10.93
N ALA A 110 -10.11 15.31 -10.93
CA ALA A 110 -11.25 14.74 -11.65
C ALA A 110 -12.60 15.22 -11.11
N LEU A 111 -12.68 15.53 -9.81
CA LEU A 111 -13.89 16.10 -9.19
C LEU A 111 -14.09 17.59 -9.51
N HIS A 112 -13.04 18.29 -9.93
CA HIS A 112 -13.03 19.74 -10.18
C HIS A 112 -12.44 20.06 -11.56
N PRO A 113 -13.23 19.97 -12.66
CA PRO A 113 -12.74 20.10 -14.04
C PRO A 113 -12.09 21.45 -14.35
N ASP A 114 -12.52 22.52 -13.68
CA ASP A 114 -11.93 23.85 -13.84
C ASP A 114 -10.55 23.94 -13.18
N ALA A 115 -10.40 23.34 -12.00
CA ALA A 115 -9.11 23.22 -11.33
C ALA A 115 -8.15 22.32 -12.11
N ALA A 116 -8.63 21.25 -12.74
CA ALA A 116 -7.82 20.41 -13.62
C ALA A 116 -7.23 21.20 -14.81
N ARG A 117 -8.03 22.08 -15.42
CA ARG A 117 -7.57 22.96 -16.51
C ARG A 117 -6.55 23.98 -16.01
N GLN A 118 -6.80 24.63 -14.88
CA GLN A 118 -5.84 25.56 -14.28
C GLN A 118 -4.53 24.87 -13.88
N PHE A 119 -4.62 23.66 -13.33
CA PHE A 119 -3.45 22.85 -12.99
C PHE A 119 -2.61 22.55 -14.24
N GLN A 120 -3.24 22.15 -15.36
CA GLN A 120 -2.52 21.92 -16.62
C GLN A 120 -1.86 23.19 -17.15
N GLN A 121 -2.58 24.30 -17.18
CA GLN A 121 -2.07 25.59 -17.66
C GLN A 121 -0.86 26.08 -16.85
N PHE A 122 -0.95 26.03 -15.52
CA PHE A 122 0.17 26.40 -14.67
C PHE A 122 1.34 25.42 -14.77
N ASN A 123 1.06 24.13 -14.92
CA ASN A 123 2.11 23.13 -15.08
C ASN A 123 2.84 23.23 -16.42
N GLU A 124 2.15 23.63 -17.49
CA GLU A 124 2.76 23.96 -18.79
C GLU A 124 3.64 25.20 -18.67
N LYS A 125 3.13 26.28 -18.06
CA LYS A 125 3.91 27.49 -17.81
C LYS A 125 5.17 27.23 -16.99
N LEU A 126 5.06 26.45 -15.90
CA LEU A 126 6.21 26.08 -15.07
C LEU A 126 7.24 25.23 -15.82
N LYS A 127 6.80 24.39 -16.78
CA LYS A 127 7.71 23.62 -17.64
C LYS A 127 8.43 24.51 -18.64
N GLU A 128 7.75 25.48 -19.24
CA GLU A 128 8.35 26.46 -20.14
C GLU A 128 9.38 27.34 -19.43
N GLU A 129 9.09 27.77 -18.20
CA GLU A 129 10.03 28.54 -17.36
C GLU A 129 11.22 27.71 -16.85
N ALA A 130 11.04 26.39 -16.67
CA ALA A 130 12.11 25.48 -16.24
C ALA A 130 13.07 25.07 -17.38
N VAL A 131 12.71 25.32 -18.65
CA VAL A 131 13.64 25.19 -19.78
C VAL A 131 14.42 26.51 -19.88
N PRO A 132 15.71 26.56 -19.50
CA PRO A 132 16.48 27.77 -19.70
C PRO A 132 16.57 28.06 -21.20
N VAL A 133 16.13 29.25 -21.60
CA VAL A 133 16.51 29.88 -22.87
C VAL A 133 18.03 30.07 -22.83
N GLY A 134 18.75 29.03 -23.21
CA GLY A 134 20.20 28.95 -23.15
C GLY A 134 20.69 28.01 -24.23
N ASN A 135 20.51 28.40 -25.50
CA ASN A 135 21.29 27.91 -26.65
C ASN A 135 21.06 28.76 -27.93
N GLU A 136 20.98 30.09 -27.81
CA GLU A 136 21.05 31.01 -28.98
C GLU A 136 22.21 32.02 -28.88
N ALA A 137 23.28 31.68 -28.15
CA ALA A 137 24.50 32.50 -28.08
C ALA A 137 25.74 31.75 -28.61
N GLU A 138 25.56 30.82 -29.54
CA GLU A 138 26.66 30.19 -30.29
C GLU A 138 26.42 30.34 -31.80
N VAL A 139 26.11 31.57 -32.22
CA VAL A 139 26.31 32.02 -33.60
C VAL A 139 27.10 33.31 -33.48
N LEU A 140 28.29 33.35 -34.07
CA LEU A 140 29.31 34.40 -34.05
C LEU A 140 30.45 34.20 -33.02
N ALA A 141 31.28 33.19 -33.28
CA ALA A 141 32.72 33.25 -32.99
C ALA A 141 33.49 32.60 -34.15
#